data_AF-A0A2R6NIQ9-F1
#
_entry.id   AF-A0A2R6NIQ9-F1
#
_cell.length_a   1.000
_cell.length_b   1.000
_cell.length_c   1.000
_cell.angle_alpha   90.00
_cell.angle_beta   90.00
_cell.angle_gamma   90.00
#
_symmetry.space_group_name_H-M   'P 1'
#
loop_
_entity.id
_entity.type
_entity.pdbx_description
1 polymer ?
#
loop_
_entity_poly.entity_id
_entity_poly.type
_entity_poly.pdbx_seq_one_letter_code
_entity_poly.pdbx_strand_id
1 'polypeptide(L)'
;MATHRPQTQDFLEVDPSTQVMPDFSTPAFIRLRSNLTRDGVTEGDAIEQLQEGWRLWHEELKVKWREALQVRLFFLSCEMALSLSVDIS
;
A
#
# COMPACT_ATOMS: atom_id res chain seq x y z
N MET A 1 -5.18 -30.95 -4.69
CA MET A 1 -6.07 -29.84 -4.28
C MET A 1 -5.19 -28.78 -3.64
N ALA A 2 -4.92 -27.68 -4.35
CA ALA A 2 -4.13 -26.58 -3.81
C ALA A 2 -5.04 -25.72 -2.94
N THR A 3 -4.78 -25.71 -1.64
CA THR A 3 -5.38 -24.78 -0.69
C THR A 3 -4.90 -23.37 -1.05
N HIS A 4 -5.75 -22.58 -1.70
CA HIS A 4 -5.56 -21.13 -1.78
C HIS A 4 -5.58 -20.58 -0.36
N ARG A 5 -4.41 -20.28 0.20
CA ARG A 5 -4.32 -19.41 1.38
C ARG A 5 -4.93 -18.05 1.03
N PRO A 6 -5.76 -17.45 1.89
CA PRO A 6 -6.14 -16.06 1.70
C PRO A 6 -4.87 -15.20 1.78
N GLN A 7 -4.55 -14.51 0.67
CA GLN A 7 -3.41 -13.59 0.52
C GLN A 7 -3.60 -12.29 1.33
N THR A 8 -4.05 -12.37 2.58
CA THR A 8 -4.29 -11.19 3.41
C THR A 8 -3.11 -10.88 4.34
N GLN A 9 -2.05 -11.70 4.30
CA GLN A 9 -0.96 -11.66 5.30
C GLN A 9 0.24 -10.80 4.91
N ASP A 10 0.43 -10.48 3.63
CA ASP A 10 1.67 -9.80 3.16
C ASP A 10 1.62 -8.27 3.19
N PHE A 11 0.48 -7.67 3.59
CA PHE A 11 0.29 -6.20 3.55
C PHE A 11 1.08 -5.42 4.62
N LEU A 12 1.67 -6.11 5.61
CA LEU A 12 2.39 -5.47 6.71
C LEU A 12 3.91 -5.55 6.60
N GLU A 13 4.45 -6.25 5.60
CA GLU A 13 5.90 -6.54 5.55
C GLU A 13 6.72 -5.32 5.12
N VAL A 14 6.13 -4.39 4.38
CA VAL A 14 6.82 -3.20 3.85
C VAL A 14 6.06 -1.95 4.25
N ASP A 15 6.74 -1.03 4.95
CA ASP A 15 6.21 0.30 5.23
C ASP A 15 6.04 1.08 3.92
N PRO A 16 4.82 1.45 3.52
CA PRO A 16 4.59 2.19 2.28
C PRO A 16 5.27 3.57 2.28
N SER A 17 5.60 4.14 3.44
CA SER A 17 6.30 5.43 3.54
C SER A 17 7.67 5.45 2.87
N THR A 18 8.31 4.28 2.71
CA THR A 18 9.62 4.15 2.04
C THR A 18 9.51 4.11 0.52
N GLN A 19 8.30 4.02 -0.04
CA GLN A 19 8.10 3.99 -1.49
C GLN A 19 8.15 5.40 -2.07
N VAL A 20 8.90 5.55 -3.16
CA VAL A 20 9.07 6.82 -3.87
C VAL A 20 8.16 6.84 -5.10
N MET A 21 7.59 8.02 -5.40
CA MET A 21 6.78 8.22 -6.60
C MET A 21 7.61 7.92 -7.87
N PRO A 22 7.13 7.06 -8.78
CA PRO A 22 7.80 6.81 -10.05
C PRO A 22 7.88 8.08 -10.90
N ASP A 23 8.96 8.21 -11.67
CA ASP A 23 9.05 9.23 -12.71
C ASP A 23 8.29 8.78 -13.97
N PHE A 24 7.04 9.25 -14.06
CA PHE A 24 6.13 8.95 -15.18
C PHE A 24 6.53 9.60 -16.50
N SER A 25 7.54 10.48 -16.52
CA SER A 25 8.08 11.06 -17.77
C SER A 25 9.00 10.09 -18.53
N THR A 26 9.50 9.04 -17.86
CA THR A 26 10.45 8.11 -18.46
C THR A 26 9.82 7.22 -19.54
N PRO A 27 10.65 6.63 -20.44
CA PRO A 27 10.17 5.75 -21.50
C PRO A 27 9.41 4.51 -21.00
N ALA A 28 9.68 4.05 -19.77
CA ALA A 28 9.02 2.90 -19.18
C ALA A 28 7.49 3.07 -19.08
N PHE A 29 7.00 4.32 -18.99
CA PHE A 29 5.59 4.64 -18.83
C PHE A 29 4.92 5.17 -20.10
N ILE A 30 5.57 5.08 -21.26
CA ILE A 30 5.01 5.54 -22.55
C ILE A 30 3.63 4.93 -22.81
N ARG A 31 3.45 3.62 -22.60
CA ARG A 31 2.15 2.96 -22.86
C ARG A 31 1.03 3.52 -21.99
N LEU A 32 1.31 3.81 -20.72
CA LEU A 32 0.32 4.38 -19.80
C LEU A 32 -0.08 5.79 -20.23
N ARG A 33 0.90 6.63 -20.56
CA ARG A 33 0.65 7.98 -21.08
C ARG A 33 -0.10 7.95 -22.41
N SER A 34 0.32 7.08 -23.34
CA SER A 34 -0.34 6.93 -24.65
C SER A 34 -1.81 6.55 -24.54
N ASN A 35 -2.19 5.75 -23.54
CA ASN A 35 -3.59 5.39 -23.31
C ASN A 35 -4.40 6.61 -22.85
N LEU A 36 -3.87 7.44 -21.95
CA LEU A 36 -4.55 8.66 -21.51
C LEU A 36 -4.62 9.70 -22.63
N THR A 37 -3.56 9.85 -23.43
CA THR A 37 -3.56 10.79 -24.55
C THR A 37 -4.52 10.40 -25.67
N ARG A 38 -4.87 9.11 -25.78
CA ARG A 38 -5.91 8.63 -26.73
C ARG A 38 -7.30 9.13 -26.37
N ASP A 39 -7.52 9.50 -25.11
CA ASP A 39 -8.76 10.08 -24.62
C ASP A 39 -8.78 11.62 -24.79
N GLY A 40 -7.83 12.19 -25.54
CA GLY A 40 -7.74 13.62 -25.83
C GLY A 40 -6.99 14.45 -24.78
N VAL A 41 -6.37 13.78 -23.80
CA VAL A 41 -5.55 14.40 -22.75
C VAL A 41 -4.17 14.76 -23.31
N THR A 42 -3.58 15.90 -22.92
CA THR A 42 -2.21 16.22 -23.34
C THR A 42 -1.20 15.34 -22.61
N GLU A 43 0.02 15.19 -23.15
CA GLU A 43 1.04 14.35 -22.49
C GLU A 43 1.41 14.89 -21.09
N GLY A 44 1.39 16.21 -20.91
CA GLY A 44 1.61 16.86 -19.60
C GLY A 44 0.50 16.51 -18.61
N ASP A 45 -0.76 16.68 -19.02
CA ASP A 45 -1.92 16.35 -18.18
C ASP A 45 -1.97 14.84 -17.86
N ALA A 46 -1.52 13.97 -18.77
CA ALA A 46 -1.45 12.54 -18.53
C ALA A 46 -0.41 12.19 -17.45
N ILE A 47 0.74 12.89 -17.43
CA ILE A 47 1.74 12.74 -16.36
C ILE A 47 1.16 13.22 -15.03
N GLU A 48 0.50 14.37 -15.00
CA GLU A 48 -0.11 14.91 -13.79
C GLU A 48 -1.18 13.98 -13.24
N GLN A 49 -2.04 13.41 -14.09
CA GLN A 49 -3.06 12.43 -13.68
C GLN A 49 -2.44 11.14 -13.12
N LEU A 50 -1.34 10.65 -13.70
CA LEU A 50 -0.64 9.48 -13.18
C LEU A 50 0.03 9.76 -11.83
N GLN A 51 0.62 10.95 -11.66
CA GLN A 51 1.20 11.38 -10.39
C GLN A 51 0.12 11.52 -9.31
N GLU A 52 -1.03 12.10 -9.65
CA GLU A 52 -2.14 12.24 -8.72
C GLU A 52 -2.76 10.88 -8.37
N GLY A 53 -2.96 10.00 -9.36
CA GLY A 53 -3.44 8.64 -9.13
C GLY A 53 -2.51 7.85 -8.21
N TRP A 54 -1.18 7.98 -8.40
CA TRP A 54 -0.21 7.36 -7.50
C TRP A 54 -0.29 7.94 -6.09
N ARG A 55 -0.41 9.27 -5.94
CA ARG A 55 -0.51 9.94 -4.64
C ARG A 55 -1.75 9.47 -3.86
N LEU A 56 -2.91 9.44 -4.50
CA LEU A 56 -4.17 9.00 -3.88
C LEU A 56 -4.08 7.54 -3.43
N TRP A 57 -3.59 6.66 -4.32
CA TRP A 57 -3.36 5.26 -4.00
C TRP A 57 -2.36 5.08 -2.84
N HIS A 58 -1.27 5.85 -2.84
CA HIS A 58 -0.22 5.75 -1.83
C HIS A 58 -0.71 6.20 -0.44
N GLU A 59 -1.50 7.27 -0.38
CA GLU A 59 -2.11 7.71 0.87
C GLU A 59 -3.13 6.69 1.41
N GLU A 60 -3.97 6.12 0.55
CA GLU A 60 -4.89 5.05 0.95
C GLU A 60 -4.13 3.83 1.49
N LEU A 61 -3.02 3.46 0.83
CA LEU A 61 -2.16 2.37 1.27
C LEU A 61 -1.55 2.64 2.66
N LYS A 62 -1.07 3.87 2.92
CA LYS A 62 -0.55 4.26 4.24
C LYS A 62 -1.62 4.16 5.34
N VAL A 63 -2.86 4.56 5.06
CA VAL A 63 -3.97 4.45 6.01
C VAL A 63 -4.19 2.99 6.38
N LYS A 64 -4.39 2.12 5.37
CA LYS A 64 -4.63 0.68 5.59
C LYS A 64 -3.48 0.00 6.33
N TRP A 65 -2.24 0.36 6.00
CA TRP A 65 -1.06 -0.16 6.68
C TRP A 65 -1.04 0.25 8.16
N ARG A 66 -1.32 1.52 8.49
CA ARG A 66 -1.40 1.99 9.88
C ARG A 66 -2.51 1.30 10.66
N GLU A 67 -3.68 1.12 10.07
CA GLU A 67 -4.81 0.42 10.69
C GLU A 67 -4.44 -1.04 11.00
N ALA A 68 -3.84 -1.74 10.02
CA ALA A 68 -3.38 -3.11 10.22
C ALA A 68 -2.28 -3.22 11.30
N LEU A 69 -1.37 -2.23 11.37
CA LEU A 69 -0.33 -2.18 12.40
C LEU A 69 -0.93 -1.97 13.79
N GLN A 70 -1.91 -1.06 13.93
CA GLN A 70 -2.60 -0.83 15.20
C GLN A 70 -3.31 -2.09 15.70
N VAL A 71 -4.00 -2.81 14.82
CA VAL A 71 -4.66 -4.08 15.17
C VAL A 71 -3.63 -5.10 15.64
N ARG A 72 -2.50 -5.26 14.93
CA ARG A 72 -1.44 -6.19 15.33
C ARG A 72 -0.83 -5.85 16.69
N LEU A 73 -0.55 -4.57 16.94
CA LEU A 73 -0.03 -4.11 18.24
C LEU A 73 -1.03 -4.35 19.37
N PHE A 74 -2.32 -4.16 19.12
CA PHE A 74 -3.37 -4.48 20.08
C PHE A 74 -3.36 -5.97 20.45
N PHE A 75 -3.37 -6.87 19.46
CA PHE A 75 -3.30 -8.32 19.74
C PHE A 75 -2.04 -8.72 20.51
N LEU A 76 -0.87 -8.21 20.12
CA LEU A 76 0.38 -8.46 20.84
C LEU A 76 0.31 -8.00 22.30
N SER A 77 -0.29 -6.83 22.56
CA SER A 77 -0.48 -6.35 23.94
C SER A 77 -1.39 -7.25 24.76
N CYS A 78 -2.46 -7.82 24.16
CA CYS A 78 -3.33 -8.77 24.82
C CYS A 78 -2.61 -10.09 25.14
N GLU A 79 -1.81 -10.61 24.20
CA GLU A 79 -1.00 -11.82 24.41
C GLU A 79 0.03 -11.63 25.54
N MET A 80 0.69 -10.48 25.59
CA MET A 80 1.63 -10.14 26.67
C MET A 80 0.93 -10.03 28.02
N ALA A 81 -0.25 -9.40 28.09
CA ALA A 81 -1.02 -9.28 29.33
C ALA A 81 -1.51 -10.64 29.85
N LEU A 82 -1.92 -11.54 28.95
CA LEU A 82 -2.27 -12.92 29.29
C LEU A 82 -1.07 -13.72 29.79
N SER A 83 0.10 -13.54 29.17
CA SER A 83 1.33 -14.23 29.59
C SER A 83 1.77 -13.78 30.99
N LEU A 84 1.74 -12.46 31.26
CA LEU A 84 2.08 -11.89 32.57
C LEU A 84 1.11 -12.29 33.70
N SER A 85 -0.16 -12.56 33.38
CA SER A 85 -1.14 -12.97 34.38
C SER A 85 -1.03 -14.46 34.77
N VAL A 86 -0.45 -15.29 33.92
CA VAL A 86 -0.16 -16.70 34.22
C VAL A 86 1.07 -16.85 35.14
N ASP A 87 2.09 -16.00 35.00
CA ASP A 87 3.31 -16.05 35.84
C ASP A 87 3.12 -15.52 37.28
N ILE A 88 1.97 -14.91 37.61
CA ILE A 88 1.66 -14.34 38.95
C ILE A 88 0.78 -15.29 39.79
N SER A 89 0.45 -16.49 39.31
CA SER A 89 -0.37 -17.49 40.04
C SER A 89 0.44 -18.62 40.67
#